data_AF-A0A9E4SWG5-F1
#
_entry.id   AF-A0A9E4SWG5-F1
#
_cell.length_a   1.000
_cell.length_b   1.000
_cell.length_c   1.000
_cell.angle_alpha   90.00
_cell.angle_beta   90.00
_cell.angle_gamma   90.00
#
_symmetry.space_group_name_H-M   'P 1'
#
loop_
_entity.id
_entity.type
_entity.pdbx_description
1 polymer ?
#
loop_
_entity_poly.entity_id
_entity_poly.type
_entity_poly.pdbx_seq_one_letter_code
_entity_poly.pdbx_strand_id
1 'polypeptide(L)' 'MSSNSTYQGVSPIANQEDLDRDTFLRLAAAAGLDVSSPHIEELFPNVRSLLASLESLRQMDVSGAEPDMAFIPPRE' A
#
# COMPACT_ATOMS: atom_id res chain seq x y z
N MET A 1 36.84 2.59 -23.24
CA MET A 1 36.55 1.85 -22.00
C MET A 1 36.89 2.82 -20.88
N SER A 2 35.96 3.44 -20.17
CA SER A 2 34.83 2.83 -19.48
C SER A 2 33.67 3.82 -19.35
N SER A 3 32.46 3.29 -19.49
CA SER A 3 31.19 4.00 -19.40
C SER A 3 30.93 4.43 -17.96
N ASN A 4 30.69 5.73 -17.73
CA ASN A 4 30.03 6.17 -16.50
C ASN A 4 28.53 5.92 -16.68
N SER A 5 28.01 4.84 -16.08
CA SER A 5 26.57 4.62 -15.98
C SER A 5 25.95 5.76 -15.18
N THR A 6 25.34 6.67 -15.93
CA THR A 6 24.29 7.58 -15.49
C THR A 6 23.21 6.76 -14.78
N TYR A 7 23.07 6.95 -13.47
CA TYR A 7 21.88 6.50 -12.74
C TYR A 7 20.68 7.29 -13.26
N GLN A 8 20.03 6.74 -14.28
CA GLN A 8 18.74 7.21 -14.77
C GLN A 8 17.63 6.73 -13.82
N GLY A 9 16.84 7.69 -13.33
CA GLY A 9 15.41 7.52 -13.16
C GLY A 9 14.94 6.64 -12.00
N VAL A 10 15.06 7.12 -10.77
CA VAL A 10 13.92 6.99 -9.86
C VAL A 10 13.08 8.25 -10.06
N SER A 11 12.07 8.14 -10.92
CA SER A 11 10.99 9.12 -10.91
C SER A 11 10.51 9.28 -9.47
N PRO A 12 10.25 10.50 -8.98
CA PRO A 12 9.61 10.66 -7.67
C PRO A 12 8.37 9.77 -7.68
N ILE A 13 8.30 8.84 -6.71
CA ILE A 13 7.19 7.91 -6.57
C ILE A 13 5.92 8.73 -6.67
N ALA A 14 5.09 8.35 -7.65
CA ALA A 14 3.96 9.10 -8.15
C ALA A 14 3.14 9.74 -7.03
N ASN A 15 2.67 10.95 -7.30
CA ASN A 15 1.75 11.71 -6.47
C ASN A 15 0.72 10.79 -5.82
N GLN A 16 0.58 10.93 -4.49
CA GLN A 16 -0.41 10.25 -3.67
C GLN A 16 -1.78 10.44 -4.31
N GLU A 17 -2.30 9.40 -4.98
CA GLU A 17 -3.73 9.34 -5.23
C GLU A 17 -4.37 9.01 -3.89
N ASP A 18 -5.00 10.01 -3.30
CA ASP A 18 -6.03 9.81 -2.29
C ASP A 18 -6.86 8.59 -2.67
N LEU A 19 -7.04 7.64 -1.75
CA LEU A 19 -7.82 6.42 -2.00
C LEU A 19 -9.17 6.81 -2.64
N ASP A 20 -9.30 6.50 -3.93
CA ASP A 20 -10.52 6.79 -4.66
C ASP A 20 -11.63 5.82 -4.22
N ARG A 21 -12.89 6.26 -4.40
CA ARG A 21 -14.05 5.50 -3.92
C ARG A 21 -14.20 4.16 -4.64
N ASP A 22 -13.88 4.07 -5.92
CA ASP A 22 -14.02 2.83 -6.69
C ASP A 22 -12.95 1.80 -6.29
N THR A 23 -11.73 2.24 -6.03
CA THR A 23 -10.65 1.41 -5.48
C THR A 23 -11.01 0.93 -4.10
N PHE A 24 -11.55 1.79 -3.24
CA PHE A 24 -12.07 1.37 -1.94
C PHE A 24 -13.14 0.28 -2.07
N LEU A 25 -14.14 0.43 -2.95
CA LEU A 25 -15.18 -0.58 -3.13
C LEU A 25 -14.63 -1.90 -3.66
N ARG A 26 -13.65 -1.87 -4.58
CA ARG A 26 -12.96 -3.08 -5.06
C ARG A 26 -12.23 -3.81 -3.93
N LEU A 27 -11.51 -3.07 -3.07
CA LEU A 27 -10.81 -3.64 -1.92
C LEU A 27 -11.77 -4.19 -0.88
N ALA A 28 -12.86 -3.48 -0.59
CA ALA A 28 -13.90 -3.93 0.32
C ALA A 28 -14.54 -5.25 -0.16
N ALA A 29 -14.88 -5.33 -1.45
CA ALA A 29 -15.41 -6.57 -2.05
C ALA A 29 -14.38 -7.71 -1.99
N ALA A 30 -13.10 -7.44 -2.28
CA ALA A 30 -12.03 -8.44 -2.19
C ALA A 30 -11.80 -8.95 -0.75
N ALA A 31 -12.06 -8.10 0.25
CA ALA A 31 -12.04 -8.46 1.67
C ALA A 31 -13.31 -9.20 2.13
N GLY A 32 -14.29 -9.42 1.24
CA GLY A 32 -15.55 -10.11 1.55
C GLY A 32 -16.61 -9.22 2.22
N LEU A 33 -16.46 -7.89 2.17
CA LEU A 33 -17.46 -6.96 2.68
C LEU A 33 -18.59 -6.78 1.66
N ASP A 34 -19.83 -6.65 2.14
CA ASP A 34 -20.97 -6.25 1.32
C ASP A 34 -20.88 -4.76 0.98
N VAL A 35 -20.49 -4.46 -0.26
CA VAL A 35 -20.37 -3.09 -0.80
C VAL A 35 -21.72 -2.37 -0.94
N SER A 36 -22.84 -3.09 -0.85
CA SER A 36 -24.20 -2.51 -0.90
C SER A 36 -24.71 -2.10 0.49
N SER A 37 -23.98 -2.45 1.55
CA SER A 37 -24.34 -2.12 2.92
C SER A 37 -24.33 -0.59 3.12
N PRO A 38 -25.31 -0.02 3.85
CA PRO A 38 -25.31 1.41 4.16
C PRO A 38 -24.09 1.87 4.96
N HIS A 39 -23.42 0.95 5.68
CA HIS A 39 -22.23 1.27 6.49
C HIS A 39 -20.95 1.45 5.66
N ILE A 40 -20.97 1.11 4.37
CA ILE A 40 -19.80 1.27 3.49
C ILE A 40 -19.45 2.75 3.28
N GLU A 41 -20.45 3.63 3.26
CA GLU A 41 -20.22 5.07 3.20
C GLU A 41 -19.55 5.61 4.46
N GLU A 42 -19.84 5.03 5.62
CA GLU A 42 -19.22 5.40 6.90
C GLU A 42 -17.78 4.85 6.99
N LEU A 43 -17.53 3.68 6.41
CA LEU A 43 -16.22 3.03 6.43
C LEU A 43 -15.20 3.77 5.53
N PHE A 44 -15.63 4.31 4.38
CA PHE A 44 -14.75 4.98 3.43
C PHE A 44 -13.88 6.11 4.04
N PRO A 45 -14.44 7.13 4.73
CA PRO A 45 -13.64 8.19 5.33
C PRO A 45 -12.72 7.68 6.45
N ASN A 46 -13.12 6.64 7.19
CA ASN A 46 -12.30 6.03 8.23
C ASN A 46 -11.06 5.36 7.62
N VAL A 47 -11.22 4.59 6.54
CA VAL A 47 -10.09 3.96 5.84
C VAL A 47 -9.16 5.02 5.26
N ARG A 48 -9.69 6.10 4.67
CA ARG A 48 -8.86 7.23 4.20
C ARG A 48 -8.04 7.85 5.32
N SER A 49 -8.67 8.13 6.46
CA SER A 49 -7.96 8.69 7.62
C SER A 49 -6.89 7.75 8.17
N LEU A 50 -7.17 6.44 8.20
CA LEU A 50 -6.21 5.44 8.64
C LEU A 50 -5.00 5.39 7.70
N LEU A 51 -5.22 5.34 6.38
CA LEU A 51 -4.13 5.36 5.40
C LEU A 51 -3.27 6.61 5.51
N ALA A 52 -3.90 7.79 5.70
CA ALA A 52 -3.18 9.03 5.94
C ALA A 52 -2.32 8.97 7.22
N SER A 53 -2.80 8.30 8.27
CA SER A 53 -2.02 8.13 9.51
C SER A 53 -0.78 7.24 9.36
N LEU A 54 -0.77 6.35 8.36
CA LEU A 54 0.35 5.46 8.05
C LEU A 54 1.42 6.10 7.15
N GLU A 55 1.26 7.38 6.80
CA GLU A 55 2.19 8.14 5.97
C GLU A 55 3.62 8.13 6.54
N SER A 56 3.78 8.08 7.87
CA SER A 56 5.09 7.96 8.52
C SER A 56 5.80 6.66 8.19
N LEU A 57 5.08 5.53 8.02
CA LEU A 57 5.66 4.24 7.64
C LEU A 57 6.21 4.28 6.21
N ARG A 58 5.55 5.04 5.32
CA ARG A 58 6.00 5.21 3.93
C ARG A 58 7.35 5.91 3.84
N GLN A 59 7.64 6.79 4.80
CA GLN A 59 8.87 7.57 4.86
C GLN A 59 10.02 6.83 5.55
N MET A 60 9.75 5.63 6.09
CA MET A 60 10.81 4.82 6.69
C MET A 60 11.77 4.31 5.61
N ASP A 61 13.06 4.53 5.83
CA ASP A 61 14.09 3.91 5.03
C ASP A 61 14.18 2.43 5.39
N VAL A 62 13.83 1.59 4.43
CA VAL A 62 13.91 0.12 4.53
C VAL A 62 15.01 -0.45 3.63
N SER A 63 15.91 0.40 3.12
CA SER A 63 17.00 -0.05 2.27
C SER A 63 17.93 -1.02 3.02
N GLY A 64 18.16 -2.18 2.43
CA GLY A 64 18.99 -3.24 3.01
C GLY A 64 18.35 -4.03 4.15
N ALA A 65 17.08 -3.77 4.51
CA ALA A 65 16.32 -4.60 5.42
C ALA A 65 15.56 -5.68 4.65
N GLU A 66 15.77 -6.96 5.00
CA GLU A 66 14.94 -8.05 4.49
C GLU A 66 13.66 -8.17 5.33
N PRO A 67 12.48 -8.36 4.71
CA PRO A 67 11.26 -8.68 5.45
C PRO A 67 11.44 -9.97 6.25
N ASP A 68 10.93 -10.00 7.47
CA ASP A 68 10.93 -11.23 8.26
C ASP A 68 10.10 -12.30 7.53
N MET A 69 10.77 -13.37 7.11
CA MET A 69 10.16 -14.47 6.37
C MET A 69 9.49 -15.42 7.36
N ALA A 70 8.32 -15.02 7.89
CA ALA A 70 7.52 -15.85 8.81
C ALA A 70 6.80 -17.03 8.12
N PHE A 71 7.35 -17.57 7.01
CA PHE A 71 6.86 -18.80 6.40
C PHE A 71 7.61 -20.00 6.97
N ILE A 72 7.06 -20.60 8.02
CA ILE A 72 7.50 -21.89 8.56
C ILE A 72 6.58 -22.96 7.98
N PRO A 73 6.95 -23.67 6.90
CA PRO A 73 6.15 -24.79 6.42
C PRO A 73 6.11 -25.90 7.48
N PRO A 74 5.00 -26.64 7.59
CA PRO A 74 4.95 -27.83 8.45
C PRO A 74 6.07 -28.79 8.08
N ARG A 75 6.83 -29.27 9.07
CA ARG A 75 7.75 -30.39 8.87
C ARG A 75 6.92 -31.68 8.92
N GLU A 76 6.91 -32.44 7.84
CA GLU A 76 6.44 -33.83 7.84
C GLU A 76 7.34 -34.73 8.69
#